data_AF-A0A920BP86-F1
#
_entry.id   AF-A0A920BP86-F1
#
_cell.length_a   1.000
_cell.length_b   1.000
_cell.length_c   1.000
_cell.angle_alpha   90.00
_cell.angle_beta   90.00
_cell.angle_gamma   90.00
#
_symmetry.space_group_name_H-M   'P 1'
#
loop_
_entity.id
_entity.type
_entity.pdbx_description
1 polymer ?
#
loop_
_entity_poly.entity_id
_entity_poly.type
_entity_poly.pdbx_seq_one_letter_code
_entity_poly.pdbx_strand_id
1 'polypeptide(L)'
;MVVADVDFGCRITHLDLAGAIEPDRVVNSFDGGTDVACGKDWDHGTGVLGLAGASANDLGMVGMAFGAALWVVQANDGRGPELPGNAWANGVDWVRTTSSGGRRKVVLVEVQNSGWNSEAMPALNAAIRHAIAAGSVSARRARASTT
;
A
#
# COMPACT_ATOMS: atom_id res chain seq x y z
N MET A 1 -11.78 9.90 -2.02
CA MET A 1 -10.44 9.58 -2.56
C MET A 1 -10.12 8.12 -2.25
N VAL A 2 -9.01 7.59 -2.76
CA VAL A 2 -8.47 6.28 -2.39
C VAL A 2 -7.13 6.50 -1.69
N VAL A 3 -6.92 5.81 -0.57
CA VAL A 3 -5.59 5.60 0.01
C VAL A 3 -5.25 4.13 -0.23
N ALA A 4 -4.19 3.89 -0.99
CA ALA A 4 -3.68 2.56 -1.27
C ALA A 4 -2.36 2.37 -0.53
N ASP A 5 -2.23 1.26 0.18
CA ASP A 5 -1.05 0.91 0.96
C ASP A 5 -0.34 -0.27 0.34
N VAL A 6 0.89 -0.04 -0.15
CA VAL A 6 1.79 -1.07 -0.68
C VAL A 6 2.85 -1.35 0.38
N ASP A 7 2.61 -2.41 1.15
CA ASP A 7 3.28 -2.67 2.43
C ASP A 7 3.45 -4.19 2.64
N PHE A 8 3.67 -4.62 3.88
CA PHE A 8 3.92 -5.98 4.34
C PHE A 8 2.62 -6.76 4.61
N GLY A 9 1.48 -6.16 4.25
CA GLY A 9 0.15 -6.72 4.45
C GLY A 9 -0.70 -5.92 5.43
N CYS A 10 -1.91 -6.38 5.66
CA CYS A 10 -2.86 -5.78 6.57
C CYS A 10 -3.90 -6.80 7.05
N ARG A 11 -4.29 -6.70 8.32
CA ARG A 11 -5.46 -7.40 8.85
C ARG A 11 -6.73 -6.72 8.36
N ILE A 12 -7.25 -7.17 7.22
CA ILE A 12 -8.47 -6.60 6.60
C ILE A 12 -9.75 -6.74 7.44
N THR A 13 -9.72 -7.56 8.49
CA THR A 13 -10.82 -7.72 9.46
C THR A 13 -10.69 -6.81 10.68
N HIS A 14 -9.70 -5.92 10.72
CA HIS A 14 -9.56 -4.95 11.80
C HIS A 14 -10.79 -4.03 11.87
N LEU A 15 -11.37 -3.86 13.06
CA LEU A 15 -12.66 -3.17 13.24
C LEU A 15 -12.64 -1.72 12.71
N ASP A 16 -11.51 -1.02 12.86
CA ASP A 16 -11.34 0.35 12.36
C ASP A 16 -11.08 0.45 10.85
N LEU A 17 -10.76 -0.65 10.18
CA LEU A 17 -10.38 -0.65 8.76
C LEU A 17 -11.42 -1.33 7.86
N ALA A 18 -12.06 -2.39 8.35
CA ALA A 18 -12.90 -3.28 7.54
C ALA A 18 -14.04 -2.54 6.81
N GLY A 19 -14.61 -1.49 7.43
CA GLY A 19 -15.68 -0.69 6.82
C GLY A 19 -15.21 0.23 5.67
N ALA A 20 -13.92 0.53 5.60
CA ALA A 20 -13.34 1.42 4.58
C ALA A 20 -12.55 0.66 3.49
N ILE A 21 -12.15 -0.58 3.76
CA ILE A 21 -11.47 -1.44 2.78
C ILE A 21 -12.46 -1.86 1.69
N GLU A 22 -12.09 -1.63 0.42
CA GLU A 22 -12.84 -2.14 -0.72
C GLU A 22 -12.46 -3.62 -0.96
N PRO A 23 -13.39 -4.58 -0.84
CA PRO A 23 -13.05 -6.01 -0.91
C PRO A 23 -12.40 -6.43 -2.23
N ASP A 24 -12.83 -5.83 -3.35
CA ASP A 24 -12.25 -6.07 -4.69
C ASP A 24 -10.93 -5.32 -4.92
N ARG A 25 -10.34 -4.75 -3.86
CA ARG A 25 -9.11 -3.94 -3.90
C ARG A 25 -8.11 -4.39 -2.85
N VAL A 26 -8.13 -5.68 -2.59
CA VAL A 26 -7.19 -6.42 -1.74
C VAL A 26 -6.39 -7.35 -2.65
N VAL A 27 -5.08 -7.16 -2.73
CA VAL A 27 -4.20 -7.95 -3.60
C VAL A 27 -2.87 -8.23 -2.93
N ASN A 28 -2.32 -9.41 -3.16
CA ASN A 28 -0.95 -9.74 -2.86
C ASN A 28 -0.13 -9.63 -4.16
N SER A 29 0.73 -8.63 -4.27
CA SER A 29 1.56 -8.41 -5.47
C SER A 29 2.83 -9.27 -5.51
N PHE A 30 3.09 -10.03 -4.45
CA PHE A 30 4.14 -11.06 -4.44
C PHE A 30 3.70 -12.30 -5.20
N ASP A 31 2.49 -12.83 -4.98
CA ASP A 31 2.01 -14.08 -5.62
C ASP A 31 0.76 -13.93 -6.52
N GLY A 32 0.15 -12.74 -6.57
CA GLY A 32 -1.07 -12.44 -7.33
C GLY A 32 -2.36 -12.86 -6.64
N GLY A 33 -2.30 -13.36 -5.40
CA GLY A 33 -3.44 -13.78 -4.60
C GLY A 33 -4.16 -12.63 -3.91
N THR A 34 -5.05 -12.98 -2.96
CA THR A 34 -5.81 -12.02 -2.14
C THR A 34 -5.57 -12.20 -0.64
N ASP A 35 -4.72 -13.14 -0.23
CA ASP A 35 -4.23 -13.24 1.15
C ASP A 35 -3.17 -12.16 1.38
N VAL A 36 -3.60 -11.09 2.06
CA VAL A 36 -2.77 -9.93 2.40
C VAL A 36 -2.41 -9.87 3.89
N ALA A 37 -2.64 -10.95 4.63
CA ALA A 37 -2.26 -11.07 6.04
C ALA A 37 -1.32 -12.27 6.23
N CYS A 38 -0.42 -12.47 5.26
CA CYS A 38 0.58 -13.54 5.31
C CYS A 38 1.94 -13.00 5.79
N GLY A 39 2.84 -13.91 6.16
CA GLY A 39 4.11 -13.55 6.78
C GLY A 39 3.98 -13.07 8.23
N LYS A 40 5.05 -12.48 8.75
CA LYS A 40 5.19 -12.10 10.17
C LYS A 40 4.97 -10.62 10.48
N ASP A 41 4.94 -9.76 9.45
CA ASP A 41 5.00 -8.30 9.59
C ASP A 41 3.75 -7.59 9.03
N TRP A 42 2.63 -8.30 8.81
CA TRP A 42 1.37 -7.71 8.30
C TRP A 42 0.74 -6.68 9.26
N ASP A 43 1.17 -6.68 10.51
CA ASP A 43 0.80 -5.70 11.52
C ASP A 43 1.38 -4.32 11.21
N HIS A 44 2.51 -4.24 10.49
CA HIS A 44 3.08 -2.97 10.02
C HIS A 44 2.11 -2.20 9.12
N GLY A 45 1.68 -2.79 8.00
CA GLY A 45 0.73 -2.13 7.09
C GLY A 45 -0.65 -1.95 7.71
N THR A 46 -1.05 -2.81 8.66
CA THR A 46 -2.24 -2.56 9.50
C THR A 46 -2.12 -1.23 10.26
N GLY A 47 -0.95 -0.98 10.87
CA GLY A 47 -0.67 0.27 11.58
C GLY A 47 -0.60 1.49 10.65
N VAL A 48 0.04 1.35 9.48
CA VAL A 48 0.13 2.41 8.47
C VAL A 48 -1.27 2.80 7.96
N LEU A 49 -2.09 1.82 7.55
CA LEU A 49 -3.49 2.06 7.16
C LEU A 49 -4.33 2.62 8.31
N GLY A 50 -4.07 2.20 9.55
CA GLY A 50 -4.69 2.78 10.75
C GLY A 50 -4.47 4.29 10.85
N LEU A 51 -3.22 4.73 10.76
CA LEU A 51 -2.86 6.15 10.77
C LEU A 51 -3.45 6.90 9.56
N ALA A 52 -3.43 6.28 8.39
CA ALA A 52 -3.85 6.93 7.17
C ALA A 52 -5.37 7.07 7.06
N GLY A 53 -6.14 6.05 7.44
CA GLY A 53 -7.53 5.94 7.02
C GLY A 53 -8.46 5.13 7.92
N ALA A 54 -8.09 4.83 9.17
CA ALA A 54 -9.03 4.27 10.14
C ALA A 54 -10.34 5.08 10.20
N SER A 55 -11.47 4.36 10.19
CA SER A 55 -12.81 4.95 10.13
C SER A 55 -13.17 5.67 11.43
N ALA A 56 -13.91 6.78 11.34
CA ALA A 56 -14.54 7.39 12.50
C ALA A 56 -15.78 6.58 12.90
N ASN A 57 -15.60 5.55 13.73
CA ASN A 57 -16.60 4.53 14.06
C ASN A 57 -16.83 4.30 15.57
N ASP A 58 -16.20 5.11 16.42
CA ASP A 58 -16.22 5.02 17.90
C ASP A 58 -15.70 3.69 18.51
N LEU A 59 -14.92 2.89 17.76
CA LEU A 59 -14.36 1.62 18.25
C LEU A 59 -12.90 1.73 18.71
N GLY A 60 -12.15 2.68 18.17
CA GLY A 60 -10.72 2.82 18.44
C GLY A 60 -10.16 4.16 18.00
N MET A 61 -9.28 4.14 17.00
CA MET A 61 -8.60 5.34 16.50
C MET A 61 -9.20 5.84 15.19
N VAL A 62 -8.94 7.10 14.85
CA VAL A 62 -9.39 7.73 13.60
C VAL A 62 -8.17 8.12 12.78
N GLY A 63 -8.16 7.75 11.51
CA GLY A 63 -7.09 8.07 10.57
C GLY A 63 -7.21 9.47 10.00
N MET A 64 -6.11 9.96 9.43
CA MET A 64 -6.05 11.30 8.82
C MET A 64 -7.09 11.51 7.71
N ALA A 65 -7.42 10.44 6.98
CA ALA A 65 -8.38 10.42 5.89
C ALA A 65 -9.50 9.39 6.13
N PHE A 66 -10.13 9.41 7.31
CA PHE A 66 -11.18 8.47 7.76
C PHE A 66 -12.41 8.29 6.85
N GLY A 67 -12.59 9.12 5.83
CA GLY A 67 -13.64 8.99 4.80
C GLY A 67 -13.13 8.51 3.44
N ALA A 68 -11.85 8.11 3.34
CA ALA A 68 -11.28 7.53 2.13
C ALA A 68 -11.63 6.04 2.01
N ALA A 69 -11.70 5.55 0.78
CA ALA A 69 -11.66 4.11 0.56
C ALA A 69 -10.22 3.62 0.68
N LEU A 70 -10.05 2.42 1.22
CA LEU A 70 -8.75 1.81 1.46
C LEU A 70 -8.51 0.66 0.49
N TRP A 71 -7.35 0.66 -0.16
CA TRP A 71 -6.86 -0.44 -0.98
C TRP A 71 -5.64 -1.05 -0.30
N VAL A 72 -5.58 -2.37 -0.26
CA VAL A 72 -4.55 -3.10 0.48
C VAL A 72 -3.72 -3.90 -0.51
N VAL A 73 -2.41 -3.67 -0.50
CA VAL A 73 -1.45 -4.36 -1.36
C VAL A 73 -0.32 -4.94 -0.50
N GLN A 74 -0.30 -6.26 -0.32
CA GLN A 74 0.85 -6.93 0.29
C GLN A 74 1.93 -7.20 -0.76
N ALA A 75 3.18 -6.86 -0.48
CA ALA A 75 4.29 -7.00 -1.45
C ALA A 75 5.49 -7.82 -0.95
N ASN A 76 5.55 -8.18 0.34
CA ASN A 76 6.74 -8.80 0.94
C ASN A 76 6.75 -10.33 0.96
N ASP A 77 5.59 -10.97 0.94
CA ASP A 77 5.42 -12.41 1.17
C ASP A 77 4.11 -12.88 0.52
N GLY A 78 3.96 -14.19 0.34
CA GLY A 78 2.79 -14.81 -0.28
C GLY A 78 2.66 -16.29 0.09
N ARG A 79 1.49 -16.86 -0.19
CA ARG A 79 1.24 -18.31 -0.07
C ARG A 79 1.68 -19.06 -1.32
N GLY A 80 1.63 -18.39 -2.47
CA GLY A 80 2.07 -18.88 -3.76
C GLY A 80 3.53 -18.55 -4.08
N PRO A 81 4.02 -18.99 -5.24
CA PRO A 81 5.35 -18.62 -5.73
C PRO A 81 5.43 -17.13 -6.05
N GLU A 82 6.61 -16.56 -5.87
CA GLU A 82 6.89 -15.17 -6.26
C GLU A 82 6.67 -14.96 -7.76
N LEU A 83 5.93 -13.89 -8.09
CA LEU A 83 5.72 -13.44 -9.45
C LEU A 83 7.01 -12.81 -10.02
N PRO A 84 7.23 -12.89 -11.34
CA PRO A 84 8.34 -12.20 -11.97
C PRO A 84 8.35 -10.68 -11.68
N GLY A 85 9.55 -10.12 -11.52
CA GLY A 85 9.75 -8.70 -11.29
C GLY A 85 10.00 -8.35 -9.83
N ASN A 86 9.72 -7.11 -9.46
CA ASN A 86 9.84 -6.66 -8.07
C ASN A 86 8.42 -6.48 -7.49
N ALA A 87 8.09 -7.21 -6.44
CA ALA A 87 6.75 -7.26 -5.89
C ALA A 87 6.19 -5.88 -5.44
N TRP A 88 7.03 -4.98 -4.89
CA TRP A 88 6.60 -3.61 -4.58
C TRP A 88 6.32 -2.77 -5.83
N ALA A 89 7.17 -2.88 -6.86
CA ALA A 89 6.93 -2.22 -8.14
C ALA A 89 5.62 -2.72 -8.78
N ASN A 90 5.40 -4.05 -8.75
CA ASN A 90 4.16 -4.67 -9.22
C ASN A 90 2.94 -4.14 -8.44
N GLY A 91 3.05 -3.97 -7.13
CA GLY A 91 2.00 -3.40 -6.29
C GLY A 91 1.67 -1.95 -6.65
N VAL A 92 2.69 -1.09 -6.80
CA VAL A 92 2.50 0.30 -7.24
C VAL A 92 1.87 0.36 -8.63
N ASP A 93 2.30 -0.48 -9.56
CA ASP A 93 1.73 -0.55 -10.91
C ASP A 93 0.28 -1.06 -10.91
N TRP A 94 -0.05 -2.01 -10.05
CA TRP A 94 -1.42 -2.47 -9.87
C TRP A 94 -2.31 -1.31 -9.39
N VAL A 95 -1.89 -0.54 -8.39
CA VAL A 95 -2.64 0.63 -7.92
C VAL A 95 -2.78 1.69 -9.02
N ARG A 96 -1.70 1.96 -9.76
CA ARG A 96 -1.68 2.92 -10.87
C ARG A 96 -2.70 2.57 -11.94
N THR A 97 -2.73 1.31 -12.36
CA THR A 97 -3.57 0.83 -13.48
C THR A 97 -5.00 0.50 -13.08
N THR A 98 -5.24 0.14 -11.81
CA THR A 98 -6.58 -0.16 -11.31
C THR A 98 -7.45 1.09 -11.30
N SER A 99 -8.63 1.00 -11.92
CA SER A 99 -9.58 2.12 -11.97
C SER A 99 -10.11 2.45 -10.58
N SER A 100 -9.99 3.71 -10.20
CA SER A 100 -10.57 4.28 -8.98
C SER A 100 -11.94 4.92 -9.23
N GLY A 101 -12.51 4.80 -10.43
CA GLY A 101 -13.75 5.49 -10.81
C GLY A 101 -13.59 7.02 -10.82
N GLY A 102 -12.41 7.52 -11.21
CA GLY A 102 -12.10 8.96 -11.24
C GLY A 102 -11.68 9.58 -9.90
N ARG A 103 -11.64 8.80 -8.80
CA ARG A 103 -11.15 9.28 -7.51
C ARG A 103 -9.63 9.46 -7.54
N ARG A 104 -9.13 10.54 -6.94
CA ARG A 104 -7.67 10.69 -6.69
C ARG A 104 -7.15 9.55 -5.84
N LYS A 105 -5.96 9.04 -6.20
CA LYS A 105 -5.25 7.97 -5.48
C LYS A 105 -4.05 8.55 -4.74
N VAL A 106 -3.96 8.28 -3.45
CA VAL A 106 -2.75 8.44 -2.65
C VAL A 106 -2.16 7.05 -2.46
N VAL A 107 -0.87 6.90 -2.76
CA VAL A 107 -0.15 5.62 -2.66
C VAL A 107 0.91 5.75 -1.58
N LEU A 108 0.77 4.96 -0.52
CA LEU A 108 1.79 4.74 0.50
C LEU A 108 2.64 3.57 0.03
N VAL A 109 3.96 3.76 -0.01
CA VAL A 109 4.90 2.72 -0.44
C VAL A 109 5.89 2.55 0.68
N GLU A 110 5.69 1.49 1.44
CA GLU A 110 6.43 1.27 2.67
C GLU A 110 7.27 0.00 2.55
N VAL A 111 8.58 0.17 2.67
CA VAL A 111 9.55 -0.91 2.65
C VAL A 111 10.38 -0.84 3.93
N GLN A 112 10.12 -1.73 4.88
CA GLN A 112 10.95 -1.87 6.07
C GLN A 112 12.23 -2.64 5.73
N ASN A 113 13.36 -1.94 5.77
CA ASN A 113 14.67 -2.57 5.67
C ASN A 113 15.67 -1.85 6.58
N SER A 114 16.78 -2.53 6.90
CA SER A 114 17.74 -2.07 7.89
C SER A 114 18.94 -1.30 7.31
N GLY A 115 18.89 -0.73 6.09
CA GLY A 115 20.09 -0.03 5.61
C GLY A 115 20.11 0.59 4.21
N TRP A 116 19.06 0.52 3.41
CA TRP A 116 19.07 1.07 2.05
C TRP A 116 17.77 1.78 1.66
N ASN A 117 17.89 2.70 0.72
CA ASN A 117 16.76 3.40 0.12
C ASN A 117 16.09 2.47 -0.90
N SER A 118 15.02 1.78 -0.50
CA SER A 118 14.28 0.89 -1.41
C SER A 118 13.70 1.66 -2.59
N GLU A 119 13.32 2.93 -2.41
CA GLU A 119 12.82 3.77 -3.49
C GLU A 119 13.91 4.16 -4.51
N ALA A 120 15.19 3.86 -4.22
CA ALA A 120 16.29 3.95 -5.17
C ALA A 120 16.46 2.67 -6.02
N MET A 121 15.77 1.57 -5.68
CA MET A 121 15.73 0.39 -6.54
C MET A 121 15.13 0.77 -7.91
N PRO A 122 15.78 0.48 -9.04
CA PRO A 122 15.36 0.99 -10.35
C PRO A 122 13.90 0.69 -10.70
N ALA A 123 13.46 -0.54 -10.47
CA ALA A 123 12.09 -0.97 -10.77
C ALA A 123 11.05 -0.21 -9.93
N LEU A 124 11.24 -0.13 -8.61
CA LEU A 124 10.33 0.58 -7.71
C LEU A 124 10.34 2.09 -8.00
N ASN A 125 11.51 2.67 -8.25
CA ASN A 125 11.63 4.09 -8.61
C ASN A 125 10.86 4.41 -9.89
N ALA A 126 10.98 3.55 -10.92
CA ALA A 126 10.26 3.70 -12.16
C ALA A 126 8.74 3.60 -11.96
N ALA A 127 8.27 2.60 -11.22
CA ALA A 127 6.84 2.43 -10.90
C ALA A 127 6.27 3.66 -10.17
N ILE A 128 6.98 4.19 -9.16
CA ILE A 128 6.57 5.41 -8.46
C ILE A 128 6.50 6.60 -9.41
N ARG A 129 7.50 6.81 -10.28
CA ARG A 129 7.48 7.90 -11.26
C ARG A 129 6.32 7.76 -12.24
N HIS A 130 6.02 6.54 -12.69
CA HIS A 130 4.87 6.29 -13.55
C HIS A 130 3.54 6.56 -12.83
N ALA A 131 3.43 6.21 -11.54
CA ALA A 131 2.24 6.50 -10.74
C ALA A 131 2.01 8.02 -10.59
N ILE A 132 3.09 8.78 -10.33
CA ILE A 132 3.05 10.25 -10.26
C ILE A 132 2.67 10.85 -11.61
N ALA A 133 3.28 10.39 -12.70
CA ALA A 133 2.96 10.86 -14.05
C ALA A 133 1.50 10.57 -14.45
N ALA A 134 0.90 9.51 -13.89
CA ALA A 134 -0.52 9.17 -14.06
C ALA A 134 -1.46 9.94 -13.12
N GLY A 135 -0.96 10.88 -12.32
CA GLY A 135 -1.78 11.74 -11.44
C GLY A 135 -2.04 11.16 -10.04
N SER A 136 -1.33 10.10 -9.63
CA SER A 136 -1.34 9.63 -8.24
C SER A 136 -0.39 10.46 -7.38
N VAL A 137 -0.68 10.59 -6.08
CA VAL A 137 0.25 11.18 -5.11
C VAL A 137 0.95 10.05 -4.36
N SER A 138 2.27 9.96 -4.45
CA SER A 138 3.06 8.95 -3.72
C SER A 138 3.81 9.58 -2.56
N ALA A 139 3.53 9.12 -1.33
CA ALA A 139 4.33 9.46 -0.16
C ALA A 139 5.55 8.52 -0.13
N ARG A 140 6.75 9.09 0.02
CA ARG A 140 8.01 8.34 0.04
C ARG A 140 9.03 9.07 0.90
N ARG A 141 10.10 8.39 1.31
CA ARG A 141 11.19 9.05 2.01
C ARG A 141 11.87 10.06 1.08
N ALA A 142 11.92 11.33 1.49
CA ALA A 142 12.65 12.36 0.75
C ALA A 142 14.15 12.07 0.78
N ARG A 143 14.84 12.26 -0.36
CA ARG A 143 16.30 12.32 -0.36
C ARG A 143 16.68 13.53 0.49
N ALA A 144 17.44 13.33 1.56
CA ALA A 144 18.12 14.45 2.21
C ALA A 144 19.07 15.07 1.17
N SER A 145 18.86 16.35 0.86
CA SER A 145 19.80 17.12 0.06
C SER A 145 21.07 17.29 0.88
N THR A 146 22.13 16.60 0.50
CA THR A 146 23.48 16.94 0.96
C THR A 146 23.95 18.14 0.14
N THR A 147 23.78 19.34 0.68
CA THR A 147 24.58 20.52 0.31
C THR A 147 25.90 20.50 1.04
#